data_AF-A0A518SB81-F1
#
_entry.id   AF-A0A518SB81-F1
#
_cell.length_a   1.000
_cell.length_b   1.000
_cell.length_c   1.000
_cell.angle_alpha   90.00
_cell.angle_beta   90.00
_cell.angle_gamma   90.00
#
_symmetry.space_group_name_H-M   'P 1'
#
loop_
_entity.id
_entity.type
_entity.pdbx_description
1 polymer ?
#
loop_
_entity_poly.entity_id
_entity_poly.type
_entity_poly.pdbx_seq_one_letter_code
_entity_poly.pdbx_strand_id
1 'polypeptide(L)'
;MQTHVIPVGFDYDRLIAPLVRDRLDVDRVVLLEGAVGSEANVEYSQHLAEKLEQDFENLLGAETDRVAVSDVYDYDAAFAQAFDLIAEELDSGGEVWVNIASMPRTVSFAFATAAHSLAVEREEDRSRIHTYYTAPEKYLETELAEELRREIDLLSDLDTGDVDDDRIAERVESARALLDEFDERGTTIGAKEIDGRHVVEIPVASFSNVKPFEELVLFTLGEHGEFASVSDLAETLASDLGEEYTDSFRSKVIYNVDRLGPGGKGYIEQEREGKSHRTRLSRIGELWVRAHEND
;
A
#
# COMPACT_ATOMS: atom_id res chain seq x y z
N MET A 1 13.85 -9.79 8.93
CA MET A 1 13.45 -10.38 7.65
C MET A 1 12.22 -9.62 7.20
N GLN A 2 12.31 -8.90 6.09
CA GLN A 2 11.22 -8.12 5.50
C GLN A 2 10.53 -8.96 4.43
N THR A 3 9.31 -9.41 4.73
CA THR A 3 8.49 -10.26 3.88
C THR A 3 7.42 -9.43 3.18
N HIS A 4 7.43 -9.43 1.85
CA HIS A 4 6.40 -8.80 1.04
C HIS A 4 5.35 -9.81 0.60
N VAL A 5 4.09 -9.60 0.98
CA VAL A 5 2.95 -10.43 0.57
C VAL A 5 2.29 -9.76 -0.62
N ILE A 6 2.44 -10.37 -1.80
CA ILE A 6 2.12 -9.76 -3.07
C ILE A 6 1.05 -10.57 -3.80
N PRO A 7 -0.18 -10.03 -3.90
CA PRO A 7 -1.20 -10.61 -4.73
C PRO A 7 -0.86 -10.52 -6.22
N VAL A 8 -0.68 -11.66 -6.90
CA VAL A 8 -0.39 -11.70 -8.34
C VAL A 8 -1.71 -11.69 -9.11
N GLY A 9 -2.01 -10.55 -9.72
CA GLY A 9 -3.12 -10.43 -10.67
C GLY A 9 -2.60 -10.38 -12.11
N PHE A 10 -3.02 -9.34 -12.81
CA PHE A 10 -2.60 -9.06 -14.18
C PHE A 10 -1.64 -7.87 -14.25
N ASP A 11 -0.99 -7.45 -13.16
CA ASP A 11 -0.04 -6.33 -13.18
C ASP A 11 1.37 -6.82 -12.83
N TYR A 12 2.36 -6.39 -13.62
CA TYR A 12 3.76 -6.64 -13.34
C TYR A 12 4.43 -5.45 -12.65
N ASP A 13 4.41 -4.29 -13.31
CA ASP A 13 5.21 -3.12 -12.91
C ASP A 13 4.86 -2.65 -11.48
N ARG A 14 3.58 -2.67 -11.11
CA ARG A 14 3.12 -2.22 -9.79
C ARG A 14 3.56 -3.12 -8.63
N LEU A 15 3.99 -4.34 -8.92
CA LEU A 15 4.35 -5.32 -7.91
C LEU A 15 5.84 -5.25 -7.55
N ILE A 16 6.70 -4.98 -8.54
CA ILE A 16 8.16 -5.00 -8.36
C ILE A 16 8.83 -3.63 -8.53
N ALA A 17 8.38 -2.80 -9.47
CA ALA A 17 9.04 -1.52 -9.78
C ALA A 17 9.14 -0.56 -8.58
N PRO A 18 8.11 -0.42 -7.71
CA PRO A 18 8.21 0.42 -6.51
C PRO A 18 9.32 -0.03 -5.57
N LEU A 19 9.46 -1.34 -5.37
CA LEU A 19 10.41 -1.93 -4.45
C LEU A 19 11.85 -1.66 -4.90
N VAL A 20 12.10 -1.77 -6.21
CA VAL A 20 13.38 -1.45 -6.82
C VAL A 20 13.66 0.06 -6.82
N ARG A 21 12.69 0.89 -7.22
CA ARG A 21 12.86 2.35 -7.36
C ARG A 21 13.08 3.03 -6.01
N ASP A 22 12.32 2.65 -5.01
CA ASP A 22 12.42 3.21 -3.65
C ASP A 22 13.52 2.53 -2.82
N ARG A 23 14.19 1.51 -3.37
CA ARG A 23 15.26 0.71 -2.71
C ARG A 23 14.80 0.17 -1.36
N LEU A 24 13.61 -0.43 -1.35
CA LEU A 24 13.09 -1.09 -0.17
C LEU A 24 13.87 -2.38 0.06
N ASP A 25 14.15 -2.69 1.33
CA ASP A 25 14.74 -3.97 1.71
C ASP A 25 13.68 -5.07 1.48
N VAL A 26 14.04 -6.13 0.75
CA VAL A 26 13.13 -7.24 0.46
C VAL A 26 13.90 -8.52 0.67
N ASP A 27 13.72 -9.15 1.83
CA ASP A 27 14.37 -10.42 2.14
C ASP A 27 13.60 -11.60 1.55
N ARG A 28 12.26 -11.52 1.60
CA ARG A 28 11.35 -12.57 1.13
C ARG A 28 10.11 -12.01 0.45
N VAL A 29 9.60 -12.72 -0.54
CA VAL A 29 8.35 -12.41 -1.24
C VAL A 29 7.45 -13.63 -1.20
N VAL A 30 6.19 -13.42 -0.83
CA VAL A 30 5.13 -14.42 -0.97
C VAL A 30 4.18 -13.96 -2.07
N LEU A 31 4.28 -14.59 -3.23
CA LEU A 31 3.41 -14.39 -4.38
C LEU A 31 2.13 -15.18 -4.19
N LEU A 32 1.00 -14.49 -4.06
CA LEU A 32 -0.31 -15.15 -3.96
C LEU A 32 -0.83 -15.41 -5.37
N GLU A 33 -1.11 -16.67 -5.68
CA GLU A 33 -1.63 -17.11 -6.97
C GLU A 33 -3.08 -17.56 -6.82
N GLY A 34 -3.98 -16.99 -7.60
CA GLY A 34 -5.41 -17.28 -7.52
C GLY A 34 -5.98 -17.56 -8.90
N ALA A 35 -6.85 -18.55 -9.01
CA ALA A 35 -7.52 -18.82 -10.27
C ALA A 35 -8.60 -17.76 -10.53
N VAL A 36 -8.38 -16.86 -11.50
CA VAL A 36 -9.34 -15.82 -11.87
C VAL A 36 -9.91 -16.08 -13.26
N GLY A 37 -11.16 -16.53 -13.34
CA GLY A 37 -11.88 -16.59 -14.63
C GLY A 37 -11.55 -17.81 -15.48
N SER A 38 -11.13 -17.59 -16.73
CA SER A 38 -10.91 -18.65 -17.74
C SER A 38 -9.55 -19.36 -17.57
N GLU A 39 -9.37 -20.53 -18.19
CA GLU A 39 -8.07 -21.24 -18.23
C GLU A 39 -6.95 -20.35 -18.77
N ALA A 40 -7.23 -19.55 -19.81
CA ALA A 40 -6.26 -18.61 -20.38
C ALA A 40 -5.81 -17.53 -19.37
N ASN A 41 -6.72 -17.05 -18.51
CA ASN A 41 -6.35 -16.10 -17.47
C ASN A 41 -5.46 -16.74 -16.40
N VAL A 42 -5.70 -18.02 -16.08
CA VAL A 42 -4.87 -18.77 -15.13
C VAL A 42 -3.47 -18.97 -15.71
N GLU A 43 -3.36 -19.40 -16.96
CA GLU A 43 -2.07 -19.56 -17.65
C GLU A 43 -1.31 -18.22 -17.70
N TYR A 44 -2.00 -17.13 -18.00
CA TYR A 44 -1.40 -15.80 -18.04
C TYR A 44 -0.89 -15.36 -16.65
N SER A 45 -1.71 -15.52 -15.61
CA SER A 45 -1.31 -15.18 -14.23
C SER A 45 -0.13 -16.02 -13.74
N GLN A 46 -0.08 -17.31 -14.11
CA GLN A 46 1.06 -18.19 -13.81
C GLN A 46 2.33 -17.73 -14.53
N HIS A 47 2.25 -17.36 -15.80
CA HIS A 47 3.40 -16.83 -16.53
C HIS A 47 3.94 -15.56 -15.88
N LEU A 48 3.05 -14.67 -15.45
CA LEU A 48 3.41 -13.44 -14.76
C LEU A 48 4.05 -13.72 -13.39
N ALA A 49 3.54 -14.69 -12.64
CA ALA A 49 4.10 -15.11 -11.36
C ALA A 49 5.51 -15.70 -11.53
N GLU A 50 5.73 -16.56 -12.53
CA GLU A 50 7.06 -17.12 -12.84
C GLU A 50 8.07 -16.05 -13.23
N LYS A 51 7.62 -15.03 -13.99
CA LYS A 51 8.45 -13.88 -14.33
C LYS A 51 8.79 -13.07 -13.08
N LEU A 52 7.80 -12.73 -12.26
CA LEU A 52 7.98 -11.99 -11.01
C LEU A 52 8.94 -12.71 -10.06
N GLU A 53 8.79 -14.03 -9.88
CA GLU A 53 9.69 -14.86 -9.07
C GLU A 53 11.14 -14.69 -9.51
N GLN A 54 11.41 -14.85 -10.81
CA GLN A 54 12.76 -14.66 -11.36
C GLN A 54 13.28 -13.23 -11.16
N ASP A 55 12.44 -12.22 -11.38
CA ASP A 55 12.86 -10.83 -11.26
C ASP A 55 13.06 -10.39 -9.79
N PHE A 56 12.29 -10.94 -8.84
CA PHE A 56 12.52 -10.74 -7.41
C PHE A 56 13.85 -11.34 -6.97
N GLU A 57 14.17 -12.56 -7.41
CA GLU A 57 15.45 -13.20 -7.14
C GLU A 57 16.62 -12.42 -7.79
N ASN A 58 16.48 -12.05 -9.05
CA ASN A 58 17.57 -11.44 -9.83
C ASN A 58 17.84 -9.98 -9.45
N LEU A 59 16.79 -9.17 -9.22
CA LEU A 59 16.91 -7.73 -9.00
C LEU A 59 17.04 -7.38 -7.52
N LEU A 60 16.37 -8.11 -6.64
CA LEU A 60 16.28 -7.81 -5.21
C LEU A 60 16.99 -8.86 -4.34
N GLY A 61 17.33 -10.03 -4.88
CA GLY A 61 17.96 -11.11 -4.10
C GLY A 61 17.02 -11.75 -3.08
N ALA A 62 15.71 -11.57 -3.25
CA ALA A 62 14.70 -12.03 -2.32
C ALA A 62 14.40 -13.52 -2.50
N GLU A 63 14.24 -14.24 -1.38
CA GLU A 63 13.64 -15.59 -1.41
C GLU A 63 12.17 -15.46 -1.84
N THR A 64 11.72 -16.24 -2.82
CA THR A 64 10.35 -16.13 -3.33
C THR A 64 9.60 -17.43 -3.16
N ASP A 65 8.42 -17.35 -2.55
CA ASP A 65 7.47 -18.45 -2.40
C ASP A 65 6.16 -18.15 -3.13
N ARG A 66 5.56 -19.17 -3.73
CA ARG A 66 4.24 -19.10 -4.36
C ARG A 66 3.20 -19.81 -3.51
N VAL A 67 2.13 -19.12 -3.18
CA VAL A 67 1.05 -19.62 -2.32
C VAL A 67 -0.28 -19.49 -3.04
N ALA A 68 -0.99 -20.60 -3.18
CA ALA A 68 -2.30 -20.61 -3.82
C ALA A 68 -3.39 -19.99 -2.93
N VAL A 69 -4.27 -19.21 -3.54
CA VAL A 69 -5.55 -18.74 -2.98
C VAL A 69 -6.66 -19.55 -3.66
N SER A 70 -7.33 -20.40 -2.88
CA SER A 70 -8.25 -21.41 -3.41
C SER A 70 -9.47 -20.82 -4.12
N ASP A 71 -10.02 -19.74 -3.57
CA ASP A 71 -11.11 -18.98 -4.18
C ASP A 71 -10.86 -17.49 -3.94
N VAL A 72 -10.55 -16.78 -5.02
CA VAL A 72 -10.29 -15.33 -4.99
C VAL A 72 -11.52 -14.49 -4.66
N TYR A 73 -12.72 -15.10 -4.65
CA TYR A 73 -13.98 -14.47 -4.29
C TYR A 73 -14.47 -14.86 -2.89
N ASP A 74 -13.82 -15.80 -2.21
CA ASP A 74 -14.11 -16.14 -0.82
C ASP A 74 -13.33 -15.22 0.12
N TYR A 75 -14.00 -14.15 0.55
CA TYR A 75 -13.42 -13.18 1.48
C TYR A 75 -13.00 -13.82 2.81
N ASP A 76 -13.82 -14.70 3.37
CA ASP A 76 -13.60 -15.26 4.70
C ASP A 76 -12.40 -16.21 4.69
N ALA A 77 -12.29 -17.04 3.65
CA ALA A 77 -11.14 -17.91 3.45
C ALA A 77 -9.85 -17.12 3.18
N ALA A 78 -9.91 -16.11 2.31
CA ALA A 78 -8.77 -15.23 2.04
C ALA A 78 -8.32 -14.47 3.30
N PHE A 79 -9.26 -14.02 4.13
CA PHE A 79 -8.96 -13.36 5.41
C PHE A 79 -8.26 -14.31 6.38
N ALA A 80 -8.79 -15.53 6.56
CA ALA A 80 -8.18 -16.52 7.44
C ALA A 80 -6.76 -16.88 6.99
N GLN A 81 -6.57 -17.12 5.70
CA GLN A 81 -5.26 -17.39 5.11
C GLN A 81 -4.28 -16.22 5.31
N ALA A 82 -4.73 -14.98 5.07
CA ALA A 82 -3.92 -13.80 5.29
C ALA A 82 -3.52 -13.64 6.76
N PHE A 83 -4.48 -13.84 7.67
CA PHE A 83 -4.26 -13.73 9.09
C PHE A 83 -3.19 -14.73 9.56
N ASP A 84 -3.33 -16.00 9.18
CA ASP A 84 -2.38 -17.05 9.54
C ASP A 84 -0.98 -16.75 8.98
N LEU A 85 -0.88 -16.38 7.69
CA LEU A 85 0.38 -16.05 7.04
C LEU A 85 1.09 -14.87 7.72
N ILE A 86 0.38 -13.77 7.96
CA ILE A 86 0.96 -12.58 8.58
C ILE A 86 1.36 -12.90 10.04
N ALA A 87 0.53 -13.62 10.78
CA ALA A 87 0.82 -14.00 12.16
C ALA A 87 2.06 -14.89 12.27
N GLU A 88 2.21 -15.87 11.38
CA GLU A 88 3.39 -16.75 11.32
C GLU A 88 4.68 -15.94 11.09
N GLU A 89 4.65 -14.94 10.22
CA GLU A 89 5.82 -14.09 9.99
C GLU A 89 6.13 -13.13 11.13
N LEU A 90 5.11 -12.65 11.84
CA LEU A 90 5.33 -11.85 13.04
C LEU A 90 5.93 -12.71 14.16
N ASP A 91 5.44 -13.95 14.33
CA ASP A 91 5.93 -14.91 15.32
C ASP A 91 7.38 -15.35 15.04
N SER A 92 7.82 -15.32 13.77
CA SER A 92 9.21 -15.57 13.36
C SER A 92 10.16 -14.41 13.67
N GLY A 93 9.64 -13.25 14.09
CA GLY A 93 10.42 -12.02 14.29
C GLY A 93 10.57 -11.17 13.03
N GLY A 94 9.81 -11.45 11.96
CA GLY A 94 9.83 -10.74 10.68
C GLY A 94 8.98 -9.45 10.61
N GLU A 95 9.13 -8.71 9.53
CA GLU A 95 8.31 -7.55 9.20
C GLU A 95 7.49 -7.87 7.95
N VAL A 96 6.23 -7.46 7.91
CA VAL A 96 5.30 -7.87 6.86
C VAL A 96 4.76 -6.67 6.11
N TRP A 97 4.91 -6.71 4.78
CA TRP A 97 4.47 -5.68 3.85
C TRP A 97 3.44 -6.24 2.88
N VAL A 98 2.18 -5.88 3.08
CA VAL A 98 1.05 -6.36 2.27
C VAL A 98 0.77 -5.39 1.12
N ASN A 99 1.00 -5.84 -0.11
CA ASN A 99 0.61 -5.10 -1.30
C ASN A 99 -0.86 -5.37 -1.62
N ILE A 100 -1.64 -4.34 -1.98
CA ILE A 100 -3.05 -4.50 -2.36
C ILE A 100 -3.35 -4.08 -3.81
N ALA A 101 -2.34 -4.08 -4.67
CA ALA A 101 -2.40 -3.51 -6.01
C ALA A 101 -3.15 -4.37 -7.06
N SER A 102 -2.91 -5.68 -7.16
CA SER A 102 -3.18 -6.43 -8.41
C SER A 102 -4.26 -7.54 -8.36
N MET A 103 -4.49 -8.22 -7.22
CA MET A 103 -5.57 -9.24 -7.14
C MET A 103 -6.98 -8.65 -7.19
N PRO A 104 -8.02 -9.48 -7.43
CA PRO A 104 -9.41 -9.09 -7.18
C PRO A 104 -9.57 -8.43 -5.82
N ARG A 105 -10.41 -7.40 -5.77
CA ARG A 105 -10.62 -6.57 -4.59
C ARG A 105 -10.94 -7.37 -3.33
N THR A 106 -11.62 -8.50 -3.47
CA THR A 106 -11.93 -9.40 -2.35
C THR A 106 -10.68 -9.85 -1.60
N VAL A 107 -9.67 -10.37 -2.30
CA VAL A 107 -8.40 -10.80 -1.70
C VAL A 107 -7.65 -9.59 -1.14
N SER A 108 -7.53 -8.52 -1.92
CA SER A 108 -6.84 -7.29 -1.47
C SER A 108 -7.43 -6.71 -0.19
N PHE A 109 -8.76 -6.65 -0.07
CA PHE A 109 -9.43 -6.17 1.14
C PHE A 109 -9.33 -7.18 2.29
N ALA A 110 -9.40 -8.49 2.01
CA ALA A 110 -9.24 -9.50 3.04
C ALA A 110 -7.86 -9.43 3.69
N PHE A 111 -6.80 -9.32 2.87
CA PHE A 111 -5.42 -9.19 3.33
C PHE A 111 -5.17 -7.86 4.06
N ALA A 112 -5.66 -6.73 3.54
CA ALA A 112 -5.60 -5.45 4.25
C ALA A 112 -6.31 -5.50 5.60
N THR A 113 -7.48 -6.14 5.66
CA THR A 113 -8.26 -6.27 6.90
C THR A 113 -7.54 -7.18 7.89
N ALA A 114 -6.94 -8.29 7.45
CA ALA A 114 -6.16 -9.18 8.32
C ALA A 114 -4.93 -8.47 8.90
N ALA A 115 -4.18 -7.74 8.08
CA ALA A 115 -3.06 -6.91 8.52
C ALA A 115 -3.52 -5.87 9.56
N HIS A 116 -4.64 -5.18 9.28
CA HIS A 116 -5.22 -4.21 10.21
C HIS A 116 -5.66 -4.85 11.53
N SER A 117 -6.33 -6.00 11.49
CA SER A 117 -6.75 -6.77 12.67
C SER A 117 -5.54 -7.14 13.53
N LEU A 118 -4.49 -7.70 12.94
CA LEU A 118 -3.27 -8.07 13.68
C LEU A 118 -2.56 -6.85 14.28
N ALA A 119 -2.49 -5.73 13.55
CA ALA A 119 -1.89 -4.51 14.06
C ALA A 119 -2.68 -3.84 15.20
N VAL A 120 -3.97 -4.16 15.33
CA VAL A 120 -4.83 -3.77 16.46
C VAL A 120 -4.69 -4.76 17.62
N GLU A 121 -4.70 -6.06 17.34
CA GLU A 121 -4.63 -7.13 18.35
C GLU A 121 -3.24 -7.26 18.99
N ARG A 122 -2.18 -7.05 18.21
CA ARG A 122 -0.78 -7.18 18.59
C ARG A 122 -0.09 -5.82 18.54
N GLU A 123 -0.37 -4.98 19.53
CA GLU A 123 0.12 -3.60 19.60
C GLU A 123 1.66 -3.50 19.49
N GLU A 124 2.39 -4.45 20.07
CA GLU A 124 3.86 -4.50 20.02
C GLU A 124 4.41 -4.80 18.61
N ASP A 125 3.62 -5.45 17.76
CA ASP A 125 3.96 -5.77 16.36
C ASP A 125 3.44 -4.73 15.37
N ARG A 126 2.65 -3.74 15.81
CA ARG A 126 1.98 -2.76 14.94
C ARG A 126 2.93 -2.07 13.97
N SER A 127 4.13 -1.71 14.43
CA SER A 127 5.14 -1.03 13.61
C SER A 127 5.86 -1.95 12.63
N ARG A 128 5.56 -3.26 12.63
CA ARG A 128 6.13 -4.28 11.75
C ARG A 128 5.11 -4.75 10.69
N ILE A 129 3.92 -4.15 10.66
CA ILE A 129 2.83 -4.53 9.77
C ILE A 129 2.50 -3.32 8.89
N HIS A 130 2.80 -3.47 7.60
CA HIS A 130 2.62 -2.42 6.62
C HIS A 130 1.64 -2.90 5.56
N THR A 131 0.69 -2.05 5.19
CA THR A 131 -0.17 -2.27 4.03
C THR A 131 0.06 -1.15 3.06
N TYR A 132 0.29 -1.45 1.79
CA TYR A 132 0.62 -0.42 0.81
C TYR A 132 -0.06 -0.65 -0.54
N TYR A 133 -0.23 0.45 -1.25
CA TYR A 133 -0.77 0.49 -2.59
C TYR A 133 0.22 1.18 -3.53
N THR A 134 0.30 0.66 -4.75
CA THR A 134 1.04 1.29 -5.84
C THR A 134 0.08 1.71 -6.94
N ALA A 135 0.10 3.00 -7.26
CA ALA A 135 -0.64 3.56 -8.38
C ALA A 135 0.10 3.30 -9.69
N PRO A 136 -0.61 2.90 -10.77
CA PRO A 136 0.01 2.85 -12.10
C PRO A 136 0.26 4.24 -12.67
N GLU A 137 1.20 4.33 -13.62
CA GLU A 137 1.36 5.50 -14.48
C GLU A 137 0.28 5.52 -15.57
N LYS A 138 -0.09 4.34 -16.09
CA LYS A 138 -1.00 4.17 -17.24
C LYS A 138 -1.78 2.85 -17.14
N TYR A 139 -2.99 2.84 -17.72
CA TYR A 139 -3.88 1.68 -17.85
C TYR A 139 -3.93 1.25 -19.32
N LEU A 140 -3.57 0.01 -19.61
CA LEU A 140 -3.52 -0.52 -20.98
C LEU A 140 -4.91 -0.88 -21.52
N GLU A 141 -5.89 -1.13 -20.66
CA GLU A 141 -7.23 -1.54 -21.08
C GLU A 141 -7.91 -0.49 -21.98
N THR A 142 -7.64 0.79 -21.73
CA THR A 142 -8.15 1.86 -22.58
C THR A 142 -7.51 1.85 -23.96
N GLU A 143 -6.22 1.52 -24.07
CA GLU A 143 -5.52 1.45 -25.36
C GLU A 143 -5.91 0.22 -26.14
N LEU A 144 -6.06 -0.93 -25.47
CA LEU A 144 -6.61 -2.15 -26.08
C LEU A 144 -8.01 -1.90 -26.66
N ALA A 145 -8.87 -1.20 -25.92
CA ALA A 145 -10.19 -0.84 -26.39
C ALA A 145 -10.17 0.14 -27.57
N GLU A 146 -9.25 1.11 -27.57
CA GLU A 146 -9.06 2.02 -28.69
C GLU A 146 -8.54 1.32 -29.93
N GLU A 147 -7.55 0.44 -29.77
CA GLU A 147 -6.97 -0.31 -30.89
C GLU A 147 -8.01 -1.26 -31.49
N LEU A 148 -8.78 -1.97 -30.66
CA LEU A 148 -9.87 -2.81 -31.15
C LEU A 148 -10.92 -2.02 -31.96
N ARG A 149 -11.22 -0.78 -31.59
CA ARG A 149 -12.11 0.08 -32.37
C ARG A 149 -11.48 0.45 -33.73
N ARG A 150 -10.19 0.78 -33.75
CA ARG A 150 -9.47 1.07 -35.00
C ARG A 150 -9.39 -0.16 -35.91
N GLU A 151 -9.25 -1.35 -35.34
CA GLU A 151 -9.31 -2.62 -36.08
C GLU A 151 -10.71 -2.88 -36.65
N ILE A 152 -11.78 -2.58 -35.90
CA ILE A 152 -13.16 -2.66 -36.42
C ILE A 152 -13.36 -1.71 -37.61
N ASP A 153 -12.85 -0.48 -37.52
CA ASP A 153 -12.92 0.50 -38.62
C ASP A 153 -12.12 0.01 -39.84
N LEU A 154 -10.91 -0.53 -39.63
CA LEU A 154 -10.11 -1.14 -40.70
C LEU A 154 -10.86 -2.30 -41.39
N LEU A 155 -11.42 -3.22 -40.61
CA LEU A 155 -12.17 -4.36 -41.13
C LEU A 155 -13.43 -3.93 -41.90
N SER A 156 -14.06 -2.84 -41.47
CA SER A 156 -15.21 -2.26 -42.17
C SER A 156 -14.82 -1.63 -43.51
N ASP A 157 -13.72 -0.88 -43.54
CA ASP A 157 -13.21 -0.30 -44.78
C ASP A 157 -12.67 -1.38 -45.75
N LEU A 158 -12.14 -2.49 -45.21
CA LEU A 158 -11.75 -3.66 -46.01
C LEU A 158 -12.95 -4.29 -46.72
N ASP A 159 -14.10 -4.36 -46.05
CA ASP A 159 -15.35 -4.88 -46.62
C ASP A 159 -15.88 -3.98 -47.75
N THR A 160 -15.64 -2.66 -47.68
CA THR A 160 -15.99 -1.72 -48.76
C THR A 160 -14.95 -1.65 -49.88
N GLY A 161 -13.77 -2.24 -49.69
CA GLY A 161 -12.67 -2.22 -50.65
C GLY A 161 -11.83 -0.93 -50.65
N ASP A 162 -11.95 -0.11 -49.59
CA ASP A 162 -11.32 1.21 -49.46
C ASP A 162 -10.09 1.19 -48.52
N VAL A 163 -9.23 0.18 -48.67
CA VAL A 163 -8.01 0.02 -47.84
C VAL A 163 -6.83 -0.41 -48.69
N ASP A 164 -5.67 0.22 -48.45
CA ASP A 164 -4.39 -0.18 -49.02
C ASP A 164 -3.60 -1.10 -48.07
N ASP A 165 -2.65 -1.86 -48.63
CA ASP A 165 -1.84 -2.83 -47.89
C ASP A 165 -0.96 -2.16 -46.81
N ASP A 166 -0.55 -0.91 -47.03
CA ASP A 166 0.29 -0.15 -46.08
C ASP A 166 -0.48 0.14 -44.78
N ARG A 167 -1.75 0.54 -44.89
CA ARG A 167 -2.63 0.75 -43.72
C ARG A 167 -2.88 -0.54 -42.94
N ILE A 168 -2.99 -1.69 -43.62
CA ILE A 168 -3.12 -3.00 -42.96
C ILE A 168 -1.84 -3.33 -42.18
N ALA A 169 -0.68 -3.13 -42.81
CA ALA A 169 0.61 -3.42 -42.18
C ALA A 169 0.85 -2.58 -40.92
N GLU A 170 0.55 -1.27 -40.98
CA GLU A 170 0.65 -0.36 -39.82
C GLU A 170 -0.23 -0.82 -38.66
N ARG A 171 -1.45 -1.26 -38.95
CA ARG A 171 -2.42 -1.73 -37.95
C ARG A 171 -2.00 -3.03 -37.30
N VAL A 172 -1.54 -3.99 -38.09
CA VAL A 172 -0.99 -5.25 -37.57
C VAL A 172 0.25 -5.02 -36.70
N GLU A 173 1.12 -4.09 -37.08
CA GLU A 173 2.30 -3.71 -36.28
C GLU A 173 1.88 -3.07 -34.95
N SER A 174 0.94 -2.12 -34.97
CA SER A 174 0.39 -1.46 -33.79
C SER A 174 -0.25 -2.45 -32.82
N ALA A 175 -1.11 -3.35 -33.33
CA ALA A 175 -1.76 -4.38 -32.52
C ALA A 175 -0.75 -5.36 -31.89
N ARG A 176 0.30 -5.75 -32.63
CA ARG A 176 1.37 -6.60 -32.10
C ARG A 176 2.17 -5.90 -31.01
N ALA A 177 2.58 -4.65 -31.23
CA ALA A 177 3.32 -3.89 -30.24
C ALA A 177 2.51 -3.72 -28.94
N LEU A 178 1.20 -3.47 -29.05
CA LEU A 178 0.32 -3.34 -27.89
C LEU A 178 0.11 -4.68 -27.16
N LEU A 179 -0.01 -5.78 -27.91
CA LEU A 179 -0.06 -7.12 -27.31
C LEU A 179 1.26 -7.49 -26.63
N ASP A 180 2.40 -7.19 -27.25
CA ASP A 180 3.72 -7.43 -26.66
C ASP A 180 3.87 -6.64 -25.35
N GLU A 181 3.41 -5.38 -25.31
CA GLU A 181 3.42 -4.56 -24.09
C GLU A 181 2.48 -5.13 -23.00
N PHE A 182 1.29 -5.59 -23.38
CA PHE A 182 0.36 -6.26 -22.48
C PHE A 182 0.94 -7.57 -21.94
N ASP A 183 1.53 -8.42 -22.79
CA ASP A 183 2.14 -9.69 -22.38
C ASP A 183 3.37 -9.48 -21.48
N GLU A 184 4.12 -8.40 -21.70
CA GLU A 184 5.28 -8.08 -20.89
C GLU A 184 4.91 -7.46 -19.53
N ARG A 185 3.90 -6.58 -19.48
CA ARG A 185 3.66 -5.72 -18.31
C ARG A 185 2.32 -5.93 -17.61
N GLY A 186 1.37 -6.57 -18.28
CA GLY A 186 0.03 -6.73 -17.74
C GLY A 186 -0.97 -5.67 -18.18
N THR A 187 -1.97 -5.43 -17.33
CA THR A 187 -3.03 -4.44 -17.52
C THR A 187 -2.59 -3.01 -17.24
N THR A 188 -1.47 -2.83 -16.54
CA THR A 188 -0.98 -1.50 -16.16
C THR A 188 0.51 -1.35 -16.40
N ILE A 189 0.93 -0.10 -16.57
CA ILE A 189 2.33 0.26 -16.81
C ILE A 189 2.82 1.20 -15.71
N GLY A 190 4.05 0.92 -15.29
CA GLY A 190 4.83 1.73 -14.38
C GLY A 190 4.31 1.75 -12.94
N ALA A 191 5.04 2.50 -12.13
CA ALA A 191 4.67 2.84 -10.78
C ALA A 191 4.73 4.36 -10.68
N LYS A 192 3.61 5.00 -10.37
CA LYS A 192 3.53 6.45 -10.27
C LYS A 192 4.12 6.93 -8.95
N GLU A 193 5.04 7.89 -9.03
CA GLU A 193 5.57 8.58 -7.87
C GLU A 193 4.49 9.53 -7.29
N ILE A 194 4.23 9.41 -6.00
CA ILE A 194 3.32 10.22 -5.21
C ILE A 194 4.07 10.66 -3.95
N ASP A 195 4.18 11.97 -3.74
CA ASP A 195 4.85 12.57 -2.58
C ASP A 195 6.30 12.04 -2.36
N GLY A 196 7.03 11.80 -3.45
CA GLY A 196 8.43 11.34 -3.40
C GLY A 196 8.62 9.84 -3.20
N ARG A 197 7.54 9.04 -3.21
CA ARG A 197 7.58 7.57 -3.09
C ARG A 197 6.69 6.90 -4.13
N HIS A 198 6.98 5.65 -4.45
CA HIS A 198 6.19 4.80 -5.34
C HIS A 198 5.23 3.87 -4.57
N VAL A 199 5.47 3.70 -3.28
CA VAL A 199 4.56 3.02 -2.35
C VAL A 199 3.77 4.04 -1.54
N VAL A 200 2.44 3.91 -1.54
CA VAL A 200 1.54 4.66 -0.68
C VAL A 200 1.11 3.75 0.45
N GLU A 201 1.67 3.96 1.63
CA GLU A 201 1.29 3.21 2.82
C GLU A 201 -0.11 3.61 3.30
N ILE A 202 -0.92 2.61 3.61
CA ILE A 202 -2.25 2.75 4.17
C ILE A 202 -2.11 2.60 5.68
N PRO A 203 -2.26 3.68 6.45
CA PRO A 203 -1.99 3.64 7.86
C PRO A 203 -3.01 2.79 8.62
N VAL A 204 -2.54 2.01 9.58
CA VAL A 204 -3.36 1.28 10.52
C VAL A 204 -3.83 2.24 11.62
N ALA A 205 -5.15 2.40 11.76
CA ALA A 205 -5.74 3.15 12.86
C ALA A 205 -6.18 2.23 14.00
N SER A 206 -5.77 2.53 15.24
CA SER A 206 -6.55 2.08 16.40
C SER A 206 -7.77 2.98 16.51
N PHE A 207 -8.96 2.48 16.19
CA PHE A 207 -10.23 3.19 16.38
C PHE A 207 -10.61 3.28 17.87
N SER A 208 -9.74 3.91 18.66
CA SER A 208 -9.96 4.22 20.06
C SER A 208 -10.46 5.65 20.19
N ASN A 209 -11.61 5.85 20.86
CA ASN A 209 -12.20 7.18 21.09
C ASN A 209 -11.18 8.19 21.64
N VAL A 210 -10.88 9.23 20.85
CA VAL A 210 -10.05 10.38 21.26
C VAL A 210 -10.80 11.19 22.32
N LYS A 211 -10.15 11.46 23.45
CA LYS A 211 -10.72 12.26 24.55
C LYS A 211 -10.52 13.74 24.25
N PRO A 212 -11.33 14.64 24.84
CA PRO A 212 -11.24 16.08 24.57
C PRO A 212 -9.85 16.70 24.76
N PHE A 213 -9.08 16.25 25.76
CA PHE A 213 -7.72 16.75 25.94
C PHE A 213 -6.70 16.13 24.98
N GLU A 214 -6.93 14.88 24.56
CA GLU A 214 -6.09 14.23 23.55
C GLU A 214 -6.29 14.90 22.18
N GLU A 215 -7.52 15.30 21.87
CA GLU A 215 -7.89 16.09 20.70
C GLU A 215 -7.15 17.43 20.64
N LEU A 216 -7.10 18.18 21.75
CA LEU A 216 -6.29 19.40 21.83
C LEU A 216 -4.81 19.15 21.50
N VAL A 217 -4.23 18.06 22.01
CA VAL A 217 -2.85 17.68 21.71
C VAL A 217 -2.67 17.42 20.21
N LEU A 218 -3.60 16.70 19.58
CA LEU A 218 -3.52 16.39 18.14
C LEU A 218 -3.66 17.65 17.28
N PHE A 219 -4.62 18.54 17.59
CA PHE A 219 -4.77 19.79 16.86
C PHE A 219 -3.56 20.71 17.00
N THR A 220 -2.99 20.84 18.20
CA THR A 220 -1.76 21.62 18.40
C THR A 220 -0.59 21.05 17.58
N LEU A 221 -0.43 19.72 17.53
CA LEU A 221 0.58 19.11 16.66
C LEU A 221 0.27 19.30 15.17
N GLY A 222 -1.01 19.32 14.78
CA GLY A 222 -1.42 19.59 13.40
C GLY A 222 -1.12 21.03 12.95
N GLU A 223 -1.34 22.00 13.85
CA GLU A 223 -1.11 23.43 13.57
C GLU A 223 0.39 23.78 13.56
N HIS A 224 1.13 23.30 14.56
CA HIS A 224 2.53 23.72 14.79
C HIS A 224 3.55 22.74 14.20
N GLY A 225 3.13 21.55 13.77
CA GLY A 225 3.99 20.52 13.21
C GLY A 225 4.74 19.72 14.29
N GLU A 226 6.07 19.71 14.20
CA GLU A 226 6.92 18.94 15.12
C GLU A 226 7.45 19.78 16.29
N PHE A 227 7.57 19.16 17.47
CA PHE A 227 8.17 19.76 18.65
C PHE A 227 9.44 19.00 19.05
N ALA A 228 10.46 19.73 19.49
CA ALA A 228 11.73 19.14 19.94
C ALA A 228 11.58 18.32 21.24
N SER A 229 10.56 18.62 22.04
CA SER A 229 10.21 17.86 23.23
C SER A 229 8.74 17.98 23.63
N VAL A 230 8.27 17.01 24.42
CA VAL A 230 6.93 17.07 25.03
C VAL A 230 6.76 18.26 25.98
N SER A 231 7.87 18.77 26.53
CA SER A 231 7.84 19.99 27.34
C SER A 231 7.49 21.22 26.52
N ASP A 232 8.06 21.34 25.32
CA ASP A 232 7.81 22.47 24.41
C ASP A 232 6.36 22.44 23.93
N LEU A 233 5.87 21.23 23.57
CA LEU A 233 4.46 21.01 23.26
C LEU A 233 3.55 21.42 24.42
N ALA A 234 3.90 21.08 25.66
CA ALA A 234 3.11 21.44 26.83
C ALA A 234 3.11 22.96 27.10
N GLU A 235 4.21 23.66 26.82
CA GLU A 235 4.29 25.12 26.97
C GLU A 235 3.41 25.83 25.93
N THR A 236 3.47 25.39 24.67
CA THR A 236 2.59 25.90 23.61
C THR A 236 1.12 25.62 23.93
N LEU A 237 0.77 24.38 24.34
CA LEU A 237 -0.61 24.02 24.68
C LEU A 237 -1.16 24.86 25.85
N ALA A 238 -0.34 25.17 26.84
CA ALA A 238 -0.73 26.05 27.95
C ALA A 238 -1.01 27.48 27.47
N SER A 239 -0.13 28.02 26.61
CA SER A 239 -0.29 29.33 25.99
C SER A 239 -1.58 29.42 25.17
N ASP A 240 -1.84 28.43 24.31
CA ASP A 240 -3.00 28.42 23.40
C ASP A 240 -4.32 28.31 24.17
N LEU A 241 -4.34 27.60 25.30
CA LEU A 241 -5.51 27.46 26.17
C LEU A 241 -5.68 28.61 27.17
N GLY A 242 -4.69 29.51 27.29
CA GLY A 242 -4.68 30.54 28.33
C GLY A 242 -4.57 29.96 29.75
N GLU A 243 -4.00 28.76 29.88
CA GLU A 243 -3.79 28.04 31.14
C GLU A 243 -2.38 28.29 31.70
N GLU A 244 -2.20 28.17 33.02
CA GLU A 244 -0.89 28.33 33.64
C GLU A 244 0.00 27.09 33.38
N TYR A 245 1.22 27.30 32.87
CA TYR A 245 2.20 26.23 32.70
C TYR A 245 2.73 25.74 34.06
N THR A 246 2.10 24.69 34.58
CA THR A 246 2.44 24.06 35.86
C THR A 246 3.02 22.65 35.66
N ASP A 247 3.73 22.13 36.65
CA ASP A 247 4.21 20.73 36.65
C ASP A 247 3.07 19.72 36.50
N SER A 248 1.89 20.03 37.05
CA SER A 248 0.67 19.22 36.91
C SER A 248 0.17 19.20 35.46
N PHE A 249 0.13 20.37 34.82
CA PHE A 249 -0.27 20.49 33.42
C PHE A 249 0.71 19.74 32.51
N ARG A 250 2.01 19.93 32.71
CA ARG A 250 3.06 19.21 31.97
C ARG A 250 2.92 17.70 32.13
N SER A 251 2.67 17.21 33.33
CA SER A 251 2.46 15.77 33.59
C SER A 251 1.21 15.24 32.87
N LYS A 252 0.14 16.04 32.81
CA LYS A 252 -1.07 15.71 32.04
C LYS A 252 -0.77 15.61 30.55
N VAL A 253 0.02 16.52 29.97
CA VAL A 253 0.41 16.45 28.55
C VAL A 253 1.24 15.20 28.27
N ILE A 254 2.26 14.92 29.09
CA ILE A 254 3.09 13.71 28.94
C ILE A 254 2.23 12.44 28.94
N TYR A 255 1.30 12.33 29.87
CA TYR A 255 0.40 11.17 29.95
C TYR A 255 -0.47 11.00 28.70
N ASN A 256 -0.94 12.09 28.10
CA ASN A 256 -1.77 12.01 26.88
C ASN A 256 -0.94 11.76 25.63
N VAL A 257 0.27 12.32 25.54
CA VAL A 257 1.22 12.01 24.46
C VAL A 257 1.59 10.53 24.48
N ASP A 258 1.86 9.95 25.65
CA ASP A 258 2.15 8.52 25.81
C ASP A 258 0.96 7.64 25.35
N ARG A 259 -0.27 8.00 25.75
CA ARG A 259 -1.50 7.32 25.29
C ARG A 259 -1.75 7.45 23.79
N LEU A 260 -1.37 8.58 23.19
CA LEU A 260 -1.50 8.82 21.76
C LEU A 260 -0.33 8.23 20.96
N GLY A 261 0.75 7.85 21.64
CA GLY A 261 1.97 7.33 21.04
C GLY A 261 1.86 5.89 20.55
N PRO A 262 3.00 5.29 20.15
CA PRO A 262 3.06 3.97 19.54
C PRO A 262 2.48 2.83 20.40
N GLY A 263 2.69 2.87 21.72
CA GLY A 263 2.16 1.90 22.69
C GLY A 263 0.74 2.21 23.18
N GLY A 264 0.03 3.09 22.48
CA GLY A 264 -1.38 3.34 22.71
C GLY A 264 -2.13 3.48 21.40
N LYS A 265 -2.63 4.67 21.09
CA LYS A 265 -3.50 4.88 19.93
C LYS A 265 -2.77 5.01 18.60
N GLY A 266 -1.46 5.26 18.63
CA GLY A 266 -0.63 5.37 17.43
C GLY A 266 -0.82 6.66 16.62
N TYR A 267 -1.46 7.70 17.17
CA TYR A 267 -1.63 8.99 16.48
C TYR A 267 -0.36 9.85 16.52
N ILE A 268 0.55 9.61 17.46
CA ILE A 268 1.79 10.36 17.63
C ILE A 268 3.00 9.45 17.43
N GLU A 269 4.02 9.96 16.77
CA GLU A 269 5.35 9.37 16.70
C GLU A 269 6.32 10.13 17.63
N GLN A 270 7.22 9.38 18.26
CA GLN A 270 8.27 9.93 19.11
C GLN A 270 9.63 9.39 18.70
N GLU A 271 10.51 10.27 18.23
CA GLU A 271 11.87 9.93 17.86
C GLU A 271 12.85 10.44 18.91
N ARG A 272 13.77 9.58 19.35
CA ARG A 272 14.72 9.94 20.42
C ARG A 272 15.84 10.82 19.87
N GLU A 273 15.91 12.06 20.35
CA GLU A 273 17.01 12.99 20.09
C GLU A 273 17.79 13.27 21.39
N GLY A 274 18.87 12.51 21.60
CA GLY A 274 19.70 12.63 22.80
C GLY A 274 18.95 12.31 24.10
N LYS A 275 18.54 13.36 24.83
CA LYS A 275 17.79 13.26 26.10
C LYS A 275 16.31 13.63 25.97
N SER A 276 15.88 14.10 24.80
CA SER A 276 14.48 14.44 24.51
C SER A 276 13.89 13.51 23.46
N HIS A 277 12.58 13.60 23.30
CA HIS A 277 11.83 12.90 22.26
C HIS A 277 11.18 13.96 21.37
N ARG A 278 11.64 14.03 20.12
CA ARG A 278 10.98 14.80 19.08
C ARG A 278 9.61 14.21 18.86
N THR A 279 8.58 15.03 18.94
CA THR A 279 7.17 14.61 18.97
C THR A 279 6.44 15.23 17.79
N ARG A 280 5.79 14.40 16.96
CA ARG A 280 5.03 14.81 15.77
C ARG A 280 3.81 13.92 15.56
N LEU A 281 2.88 14.35 14.73
CA LEU A 281 1.81 13.46 14.25
C LEU A 281 2.41 12.30 13.45
N SER A 282 1.89 11.10 13.70
CA SER A 282 2.01 10.00 12.76
C SER A 282 1.16 10.27 11.52
N ARG A 283 1.30 9.44 10.48
CA ARG A 283 0.43 9.54 9.29
C ARG A 283 -1.06 9.42 9.63
N ILE A 284 -1.45 8.53 10.55
CA ILE A 284 -2.86 8.44 10.96
C ILE A 284 -3.29 9.64 11.80
N GLY A 285 -2.38 10.23 12.58
CA GLY A 285 -2.60 11.48 13.30
C GLY A 285 -2.90 12.66 12.37
N GLU A 286 -2.14 12.81 11.30
CA GLU A 286 -2.37 13.82 10.26
C GLU A 286 -3.76 13.66 9.61
N LEU A 287 -4.12 12.43 9.26
CA LEU A 287 -5.43 12.13 8.67
C LEU A 287 -6.56 12.38 9.67
N TRP A 288 -6.35 12.06 10.95
CA TRP A 288 -7.32 12.32 12.01
C TRP A 288 -7.58 13.82 12.14
N VAL A 289 -6.52 14.64 12.26
CA VAL A 289 -6.66 16.10 12.36
C VAL A 289 -7.40 16.65 11.14
N ARG A 290 -6.97 16.29 9.93
CA ARG A 290 -7.59 16.74 8.68
C ARG A 290 -9.08 16.38 8.58
N ALA A 291 -9.49 15.25 9.14
CA ALA A 291 -10.89 14.82 9.14
C ALA A 291 -11.75 15.58 10.15
N HIS A 292 -11.16 16.17 11.19
CA HIS A 292 -11.86 16.85 12.28
C HIS A 292 -11.60 18.36 12.34
N GLU A 293 -10.81 18.93 11.42
CA GLU A 293 -10.51 20.38 11.31
C GLU A 293 -11.73 21.29 11.15
N ASN A 294 -12.93 20.75 10.87
CA ASN A 294 -14.17 21.52 10.67
C ASN A 294 -15.27 21.24 11.71
N ASP A 295 -14.98 20.46 12.76
CA ASP A 295 -15.89 20.26 13.90
C ASP A 295 -15.63 21.29 15.01
#